data_AF-A0A959FVR0-F1
#
_entry.id   AF-A0A959FVR0-F1
#
_cell.length_a   1.000
_cell.length_b   1.000
_cell.length_c   1.000
_cell.angle_alpha   90.00
_cell.angle_beta   90.00
_cell.angle_gamma   90.00
#
_symmetry.space_group_name_H-M   'P 1'
#
loop_
_entity.id
_entity.type
_entity.pdbx_description
1 polymer ?
#
loop_
_entity_poly.entity_id
_entity_poly.type
_entity_poly.pdbx_seq_one_letter_code
_entity_poly.pdbx_strand_id
1 'polypeptide(L)'
;MMKYKSLLLVAAGLLAFTTVFGQGDKAPENWFNLDAATDGVQGVSTEKMYKELLAGKKGETVIVAVIDSGVDSEHEDLKEVMWVNEDEIPNNGIDDDKNGYVDDIPGWNFIGGKNRKNVAHDTYEATRLLGLYDEKFADANPDKLSKKEKEEYDLYKKLKKDNEATRADLESKLGFYENLMTQLQDLKKAIGKDDFTQEDLSNFEAPDEQTEQSVAMLSNIMMQLGTLEEVEE
;
A
#
# COMPACT_ATOMS: atom_id res chain seq x y z
N MET A 1 -25.20 -73.97 -3.71
CA MET A 1 -24.47 -72.71 -3.37
C MET A 1 -24.38 -71.93 -4.67
N MET A 2 -24.81 -70.70 -4.86
CA MET A 2 -24.79 -69.52 -4.00
C MET A 2 -25.79 -68.49 -4.58
N LYS A 3 -26.23 -67.55 -3.73
CA LYS A 3 -27.40 -66.67 -3.86
C LYS A 3 -27.28 -65.60 -4.95
N TYR A 4 -28.36 -65.35 -5.70
CA TYR A 4 -28.58 -64.07 -6.39
C TYR A 4 -28.95 -63.01 -5.34
N LYS A 5 -28.15 -61.97 -5.20
CA LYS A 5 -28.45 -60.78 -4.39
C LYS A 5 -28.24 -59.52 -5.23
N SER A 6 -29.34 -58.76 -5.31
CA SER A 6 -29.44 -57.31 -5.42
C SER A 6 -28.98 -56.63 -6.72
N LEU A 7 -29.98 -56.11 -7.44
CA LEU A 7 -29.88 -54.96 -8.34
C LEU A 7 -29.15 -53.80 -7.63
N LEU A 8 -28.07 -53.33 -8.24
CA LEU A 8 -27.45 -52.03 -7.98
C LEU A 8 -28.15 -51.00 -8.88
N LEU A 9 -28.99 -50.16 -8.25
CA LEU A 9 -29.48 -48.91 -8.82
C LEU A 9 -28.66 -47.81 -8.14
N VAL A 10 -27.58 -47.37 -8.77
CA VAL A 10 -26.83 -46.17 -8.37
C VAL A 10 -27.01 -45.15 -9.47
N ALA A 11 -27.99 -44.28 -9.28
CA ALA A 11 -28.12 -43.06 -10.05
C ALA A 11 -26.93 -42.15 -9.73
N ALA A 12 -26.04 -41.98 -10.70
CA ALA A 12 -24.96 -41.00 -10.63
C ALA A 12 -25.56 -39.59 -10.82
N GLY A 13 -26.01 -38.98 -9.72
CA GLY A 13 -26.27 -37.55 -9.65
C GLY A 13 -24.97 -36.81 -9.35
N LEU A 14 -24.18 -36.53 -10.38
CA LEU A 14 -23.08 -35.56 -10.30
C LEU A 14 -23.70 -34.17 -10.23
N LEU A 15 -23.92 -33.68 -9.02
CA LEU A 15 -24.17 -32.27 -8.73
C LEU A 15 -22.88 -31.50 -9.05
N ALA A 16 -22.86 -30.84 -10.20
CA ALA A 16 -21.88 -29.81 -10.50
C ALA A 16 -22.06 -28.67 -9.49
N PHE A 17 -21.16 -28.59 -8.51
CA PHE A 17 -20.98 -27.38 -7.72
C PHE A 17 -20.25 -26.38 -8.62
N THR A 18 -20.99 -25.60 -9.40
CA THR A 18 -20.45 -24.36 -9.95
C THR A 18 -20.37 -23.39 -8.79
N THR A 19 -19.17 -23.17 -8.24
CA THR A 19 -18.89 -21.97 -7.47
C THR A 19 -19.00 -20.80 -8.42
N VAL A 20 -20.18 -20.19 -8.48
CA VAL A 20 -20.32 -18.82 -8.95
C VAL A 20 -19.53 -18.01 -7.93
N PHE A 21 -18.29 -17.64 -8.27
CA PHE A 21 -17.69 -16.48 -7.66
C PHE A 21 -18.60 -15.32 -8.07
N GLY A 22 -19.51 -14.96 -7.18
CA GLY A 22 -20.26 -13.73 -7.32
C GLY A 22 -19.21 -12.64 -7.42
N GLN A 23 -19.14 -12.00 -8.58
CA GLN A 23 -18.54 -10.70 -8.73
C GLN A 23 -19.35 -9.81 -7.77
N GLY A 24 -18.88 -9.70 -6.53
CA GLY A 24 -19.61 -8.97 -5.49
C GLY A 24 -19.82 -7.55 -6.00
N ASP A 25 -21.06 -7.06 -5.91
CA ASP A 25 -21.36 -5.66 -6.20
C ASP A 25 -20.31 -4.79 -5.50
N LYS A 26 -19.73 -3.84 -6.24
CA LYS A 26 -18.73 -2.92 -5.70
C LYS A 26 -19.30 -2.30 -4.42
N ALA A 27 -18.54 -2.38 -3.33
CA ALA A 27 -18.98 -1.84 -2.06
C ALA A 27 -19.40 -0.37 -2.24
N PRO A 28 -20.49 0.10 -1.61
CA PRO A 28 -20.87 1.50 -1.63
C PRO A 28 -19.68 2.39 -1.22
N GLU A 29 -19.55 3.58 -1.81
CA GLU A 29 -18.40 4.46 -1.52
C GLU A 29 -18.27 4.78 -0.02
N ASN A 30 -19.39 4.91 0.69
CA ASN A 30 -19.45 5.17 2.12
C ASN A 30 -19.61 3.90 2.98
N TRP A 31 -19.28 2.71 2.46
CA TRP A 31 -19.53 1.42 3.14
C TRP A 31 -19.02 1.40 4.59
N PHE A 32 -17.90 2.07 4.86
CA PHE A 32 -17.26 2.11 6.18
C PHE A 32 -18.15 2.81 7.20
N ASN A 33 -19.08 3.67 6.79
CA ASN A 33 -20.01 4.36 7.70
C ASN A 33 -21.32 3.59 7.95
N LEU A 34 -21.57 2.50 7.22
CA LEU A 34 -22.83 1.75 7.25
C LEU A 34 -22.90 0.74 8.41
N ASP A 35 -24.10 0.21 8.68
CA ASP A 35 -24.39 -0.76 9.74
C ASP A 35 -24.80 -2.12 9.15
N ALA A 36 -24.29 -3.18 9.78
CA ALA A 36 -24.49 -4.55 9.29
C ALA A 36 -25.95 -5.01 9.34
N ALA A 37 -26.74 -4.56 10.33
CA ALA A 37 -28.11 -4.97 10.51
C ALA A 37 -29.10 -4.14 9.68
N THR A 38 -28.82 -2.85 9.48
CA THR A 38 -29.72 -1.95 8.72
C THR A 38 -29.38 -1.88 7.24
N ASP A 39 -28.09 -1.88 6.90
CA ASP A 39 -27.62 -1.68 5.52
C ASP A 39 -27.05 -2.96 4.89
N GLY A 40 -26.85 -4.03 5.69
CA GLY A 40 -26.26 -5.28 5.21
C GLY A 40 -24.76 -5.21 4.96
N VAL A 41 -24.10 -4.11 5.36
CA VAL A 41 -22.68 -3.83 5.11
C VAL A 41 -21.92 -3.76 6.44
N GLN A 42 -20.77 -4.44 6.52
CA GLN A 42 -19.94 -4.48 7.73
C GLN A 42 -19.11 -3.20 7.91
N GLY A 43 -19.77 -2.08 8.20
CA GLY A 43 -19.14 -0.79 8.54
C GLY A 43 -19.12 -0.50 10.05
N VAL A 44 -18.65 0.70 10.42
CA VAL A 44 -18.56 1.17 11.81
C VAL A 44 -19.84 1.87 12.31
N SER A 45 -20.92 1.86 11.53
CA SER A 45 -22.25 2.36 11.94
C SER A 45 -22.29 3.85 12.34
N THR A 46 -21.41 4.68 11.77
CA THR A 46 -21.33 6.13 12.08
C THR A 46 -22.57 6.88 11.60
N GLU A 47 -23.16 6.54 10.46
CA GLU A 47 -24.42 7.16 9.97
C GLU A 47 -25.56 6.95 10.96
N LYS A 48 -25.69 5.73 11.47
CA LYS A 48 -26.69 5.36 12.46
C LYS A 48 -26.45 6.08 13.79
N MET A 49 -25.19 6.17 14.23
CA MET A 49 -24.83 6.93 15.42
C MET A 49 -25.26 8.41 15.30
N TYR A 50 -25.01 9.06 14.16
CA TYR A 50 -25.44 10.45 13.93
C TYR A 50 -26.96 10.60 13.96
N LYS A 51 -27.71 9.67 13.35
CA LYS A 51 -29.18 9.71 13.26
C LYS A 51 -29.90 9.37 14.57
N GLU A 52 -29.35 8.47 15.38
CA GLU A 52 -30.04 7.94 16.56
C GLU A 52 -29.46 8.47 17.87
N LEU A 53 -28.15 8.34 18.05
CA LEU A 53 -27.49 8.62 19.33
C LEU A 53 -27.11 10.09 19.48
N LEU A 54 -26.67 10.75 18.40
CA LEU A 54 -26.24 12.14 18.43
C LEU A 54 -27.32 13.13 18.00
N ALA A 55 -28.49 12.66 17.57
CA ALA A 55 -29.59 13.52 17.18
C ALA A 55 -29.98 14.50 18.29
N GLY A 56 -29.94 15.80 17.96
CA GLY A 56 -30.25 16.88 18.90
C GLY A 56 -29.22 17.09 20.01
N LYS A 57 -28.08 16.38 20.00
CA LYS A 57 -26.96 16.66 20.92
C LYS A 57 -26.11 17.80 20.35
N LYS A 58 -25.63 18.66 21.24
CA LYS A 58 -24.66 19.69 20.92
C LYS A 58 -23.26 19.09 21.06
N GLY A 59 -22.45 19.15 20.01
CA GLY A 59 -21.05 18.74 20.05
C GLY A 59 -20.18 19.77 20.78
N GLU A 60 -19.04 19.30 21.27
CA GLU A 60 -17.95 20.14 21.75
C GLU A 60 -16.80 20.07 20.73
N THR A 61 -16.20 21.21 20.42
CA THR A 61 -15.03 21.24 19.54
C THR A 61 -13.83 20.70 20.30
N VAL A 62 -13.19 19.68 19.73
CA VAL A 62 -11.97 19.06 20.28
C VAL A 62 -10.84 19.33 19.30
N ILE A 63 -9.71 19.84 19.80
CA ILE A 63 -8.49 19.99 19.02
C ILE A 63 -7.76 18.63 19.00
N VAL A 64 -7.50 18.11 17.80
CA VAL A 64 -6.81 16.83 17.59
C VAL A 64 -5.50 17.09 16.87
N ALA A 65 -4.38 16.73 17.51
CA ALA A 65 -3.06 16.79 16.87
C ALA A 65 -2.85 15.54 16.00
N VAL A 66 -2.64 15.76 14.69
CA VAL A 66 -2.33 14.70 13.73
C VAL A 66 -0.83 14.72 13.45
N ILE A 67 -0.13 13.65 13.81
CA ILE A 67 1.32 13.49 13.56
C ILE A 67 1.47 12.52 12.39
N ASP A 68 1.54 13.08 11.19
CA ASP A 68 1.63 12.36 9.93
C ASP A 68 2.53 13.14 8.96
N SER A 69 2.46 12.82 7.67
CA SER A 69 3.11 13.49 6.55
C SER A 69 2.63 14.92 6.28
N GLY A 70 1.68 15.42 7.07
CA GLY A 70 1.04 16.73 6.93
C GLY A 70 -0.41 16.62 6.48
N VAL A 71 -1.00 17.77 6.15
CA VAL A 71 -2.38 17.90 5.67
C VAL A 71 -2.42 18.99 4.60
N ASP A 72 -3.26 18.82 3.59
CA ASP A 72 -3.56 19.90 2.66
C ASP A 72 -4.49 20.90 3.35
N SER A 73 -3.92 21.99 3.85
CA SER A 73 -4.66 23.05 4.56
C SER A 73 -5.64 23.79 3.68
N GLU A 74 -5.50 23.70 2.34
CA GLU A 74 -6.37 24.38 1.37
C GLU A 74 -7.48 23.46 0.84
N HIS A 75 -7.50 22.19 1.26
CA HIS A 75 -8.52 21.24 0.86
C HIS A 75 -9.92 21.75 1.24
N GLU A 76 -10.87 21.70 0.30
CA GLU A 76 -12.17 22.38 0.43
C GLU A 76 -12.98 21.90 1.65
N ASP A 77 -12.90 20.61 1.98
CA ASP A 77 -13.55 20.01 3.14
C ASP A 77 -12.79 20.15 4.46
N LEU A 78 -11.51 20.54 4.45
CA LEU A 78 -10.69 20.62 5.66
C LEU A 78 -10.40 22.04 6.11
N LYS A 79 -10.24 22.99 5.18
CA LYS A 79 -9.85 24.38 5.47
C LYS A 79 -10.69 25.07 6.55
N GLU A 80 -11.97 24.72 6.67
CA GLU A 80 -12.89 25.32 7.65
C GLU A 80 -12.77 24.70 9.06
N VAL A 81 -12.17 23.51 9.17
CA VAL A 81 -11.99 22.79 10.44
C VAL A 81 -10.52 22.70 10.88
N MET A 82 -9.61 23.28 10.10
CA MET A 82 -8.20 23.39 10.45
C MET A 82 -8.03 24.20 11.74
N TRP A 83 -7.19 23.70 12.64
CA TRP A 83 -6.76 24.46 13.80
C TRP A 83 -5.93 25.66 13.36
N VAL A 84 -6.01 26.76 14.11
CA VAL A 84 -5.23 27.99 13.90
C VAL A 84 -4.54 28.34 15.21
N ASN A 85 -3.22 28.56 15.16
CA ASN A 85 -2.47 29.13 16.26
C ASN A 85 -2.83 30.61 16.40
N GLU A 86 -3.72 30.93 17.34
CA GLU A 86 -4.14 32.32 17.60
C GLU A 86 -3.05 33.16 18.31
N ASP A 87 -2.01 32.50 18.84
CA ASP A 87 -0.89 33.17 19.50
C ASP A 87 0.20 33.64 18.50
N GLU A 88 0.03 33.34 17.20
CA GLU A 88 0.95 33.72 16.12
C GLU A 88 0.37 34.81 15.20
N ILE A 89 1.23 35.70 14.68
CA ILE A 89 0.87 36.68 13.67
C ILE A 89 1.31 36.17 12.28
N PRO A 90 0.38 35.87 11.36
CA PRO A 90 0.74 35.26 10.09
C PRO A 90 1.74 36.07 9.26
N ASN A 91 2.80 35.40 8.80
CA ASN A 91 3.80 35.92 7.85
C ASN A 91 4.61 37.12 8.36
N ASN A 92 4.82 37.24 9.68
CA ASN A 92 5.70 38.26 10.24
C ASN A 92 7.17 37.77 10.34
N GLY A 93 7.41 36.45 10.21
CA GLY A 93 8.71 35.83 10.32
C GLY A 93 9.28 35.80 11.74
N ILE A 94 8.42 35.91 12.75
CA ILE A 94 8.73 35.88 14.18
C ILE A 94 8.02 34.66 14.79
N ASP A 95 8.63 34.10 15.82
CA ASP A 95 7.99 33.13 16.73
C ASP A 95 7.38 33.97 17.86
N ASP A 96 6.10 34.28 17.73
CA ASP A 96 5.36 35.21 18.60
C ASP A 96 5.00 34.56 19.94
N ASP A 97 4.68 33.27 19.91
CA ASP A 97 4.30 32.48 21.09
C ASP A 97 5.51 31.89 21.85
N LYS A 98 6.70 31.91 21.23
CA LYS A 98 8.00 31.44 21.74
C LYS A 98 8.04 29.94 21.95
N ASN A 99 7.32 29.17 21.13
CA ASN A 99 7.30 27.71 21.17
C ASN A 99 8.49 27.07 20.41
N GLY A 100 9.27 27.88 19.67
CA GLY A 100 10.42 27.44 18.87
C GLY A 100 10.14 27.31 17.37
N TYR A 101 8.92 27.62 16.93
CA TYR A 101 8.45 27.49 15.56
C TYR A 101 7.96 28.85 15.05
N VAL A 102 8.48 29.28 13.90
CA VAL A 102 8.20 30.62 13.34
C VAL A 102 7.01 30.52 12.39
N ASP A 103 5.96 31.34 12.61
CA ASP A 103 4.69 31.35 11.87
C ASP A 103 4.01 29.97 11.76
N ASP A 104 3.87 29.21 12.84
CA ASP A 104 3.24 27.87 12.85
C ASP A 104 1.69 27.93 12.88
N ILE A 105 1.09 28.58 11.88
CA ILE A 105 -0.34 28.93 11.87
C ILE A 105 -1.27 27.71 11.87
N PRO A 106 -1.27 26.78 10.89
CA PRO A 106 -2.11 25.58 10.94
C PRO A 106 -1.39 24.37 11.56
N GLY A 107 -0.22 24.58 12.17
CA GLY A 107 0.68 23.53 12.66
C GLY A 107 2.10 23.66 12.11
N TRP A 108 2.87 22.57 12.23
CA TRP A 108 4.31 22.59 11.98
C TRP A 108 4.82 21.37 11.19
N ASN A 109 5.88 21.59 10.41
CA ASN A 109 6.61 20.54 9.71
C ASN A 109 7.97 20.31 10.39
N PHE A 110 8.09 19.20 11.14
CA PHE A 110 9.30 18.86 11.91
C PHE A 110 10.47 18.36 11.06
N ILE A 111 10.20 17.88 9.85
CA ILE A 111 11.23 17.29 8.96
C ILE A 111 11.67 18.32 7.90
N GLY A 112 10.76 19.23 7.52
CA GLY A 112 11.03 20.35 6.65
C GLY A 112 12.14 21.20 7.24
N GLY A 113 13.25 21.34 6.50
CA GLY A 113 14.37 22.16 6.94
C GLY A 113 13.99 23.64 7.10
N LYS A 114 14.98 24.53 7.18
CA LYS A 114 14.75 25.99 7.37
C LYS A 114 13.77 26.64 6.38
N ASN A 115 13.54 26.02 5.24
CA ASN A 115 12.61 26.49 4.21
C ASN A 115 11.18 25.94 4.37
N ARG A 116 10.88 25.18 5.44
CA ARG A 116 9.58 24.60 5.78
C ARG A 116 8.97 23.74 4.65
N LYS A 117 9.78 23.32 3.68
CA LYS A 117 9.30 22.54 2.54
C LYS A 117 9.03 21.11 2.97
N ASN A 118 7.95 20.54 2.44
CA ASN A 118 7.65 19.13 2.58
C ASN A 118 8.81 18.30 2.01
N VAL A 119 9.19 17.28 2.76
CA VAL A 119 10.18 16.30 2.33
C VAL A 119 9.41 15.17 1.65
N ALA A 120 9.53 15.09 0.32
CA ALA A 120 8.80 14.10 -0.47
C ALA A 120 9.25 12.66 -0.17
N HIS A 121 10.53 12.48 0.15
CA HIS A 121 11.12 11.19 0.47
C HIS A 121 12.04 11.36 1.69
N ASP A 122 11.67 10.71 2.79
CA ASP A 122 12.54 10.58 3.96
C ASP A 122 13.27 9.22 3.92
N THR A 123 14.38 9.13 4.65
CA THR A 123 15.16 7.91 4.77
C THR A 123 14.54 7.02 5.85
N TYR A 124 14.33 5.74 5.54
CA TYR A 124 13.88 4.77 6.55
C TYR A 124 14.82 4.76 7.75
N GLU A 125 14.27 4.62 8.97
CA GLU A 125 15.05 4.60 10.21
C GLU A 125 16.16 3.53 10.18
N ALA A 126 15.88 2.37 9.57
CA ALA A 126 16.88 1.32 9.39
C ALA A 126 18.08 1.77 8.56
N THR A 127 17.85 2.50 7.46
CA THR A 127 18.89 3.03 6.58
C THR A 127 19.67 4.16 7.27
N ARG A 128 18.98 5.01 8.05
CA ARG A 128 19.60 6.08 8.84
C ARG A 128 20.54 5.51 9.90
N LEU A 129 20.08 4.52 10.67
CA LEU A 129 20.88 3.84 11.69
C LEU A 129 22.05 3.07 11.07
N LEU A 130 21.83 2.42 9.92
CA LEU A 130 22.89 1.75 9.18
C LEU A 130 24.01 2.74 8.84
N GLY A 131 23.70 3.91 8.27
CA GLY A 131 24.71 4.93 7.96
C GLY A 131 25.47 5.42 9.19
N LEU A 132 24.76 5.74 10.28
CA LEU A 132 25.36 6.18 11.54
C LEU A 132 26.32 5.13 12.12
N TYR A 133 25.90 3.86 12.10
CA TYR A 133 26.70 2.78 12.65
C TYR A 133 27.80 2.29 11.71
N ASP A 134 27.64 2.44 10.41
CA ASP A 134 28.70 2.13 9.44
C ASP A 134 29.91 3.05 9.69
N GLU A 135 29.69 4.35 9.85
CA GLU A 135 30.73 5.32 10.22
C GLU A 135 31.46 4.93 11.53
N LYS A 136 30.71 4.39 12.50
CA LYS A 136 31.26 4.01 13.81
C LYS A 136 31.96 2.64 13.81
N PHE A 137 31.48 1.68 13.02
CA PHE A 137 31.79 0.27 13.22
C PHE A 137 32.34 -0.48 12.00
N ALA A 138 32.36 0.11 10.80
CA ALA A 138 32.84 -0.56 9.59
C ALA A 138 34.25 -1.15 9.76
N ASP A 139 35.14 -0.42 10.44
CA ASP A 139 36.53 -0.82 10.71
C ASP A 139 36.80 -1.14 12.20
N ALA A 140 35.75 -1.27 13.02
CA ALA A 140 35.90 -1.51 14.44
C ALA A 140 36.42 -2.92 14.75
N ASN A 141 37.27 -3.03 15.77
CA ASN A 141 37.65 -4.33 16.34
C ASN A 141 36.66 -4.72 17.44
N PRO A 142 35.82 -5.76 17.26
CA PRO A 142 34.78 -6.15 18.22
C PRO A 142 35.28 -6.48 19.62
N ASP A 143 36.52 -6.96 19.74
CA ASP A 143 37.11 -7.34 21.03
C ASP A 143 37.43 -6.14 21.91
N LYS A 144 37.62 -4.96 21.29
CA LYS A 144 37.93 -3.71 21.97
C LYS A 144 36.70 -2.88 22.33
N LEU A 145 35.51 -3.32 21.92
CA LEU A 145 34.26 -2.61 22.18
C LEU A 145 33.82 -2.77 23.64
N SER A 146 33.29 -1.69 24.21
CA SER A 146 32.57 -1.74 25.48
C SER A 146 31.29 -2.57 25.36
N LYS A 147 30.67 -2.92 26.50
CA LYS A 147 29.40 -3.67 26.50
C LYS A 147 28.31 -2.97 25.67
N LYS A 148 28.17 -1.65 25.83
CA LYS A 148 27.17 -0.85 25.09
C LYS A 148 27.47 -0.85 23.59
N GLU A 149 28.73 -0.67 23.21
CA GLU A 149 29.12 -0.68 21.80
C GLU A 149 28.96 -2.06 21.16
N LYS A 150 29.08 -3.14 21.91
CA LYS A 150 28.78 -4.49 21.40
C LYS A 150 27.30 -4.66 21.06
N GLU A 151 26.40 -4.13 21.89
CA GLU A 151 24.95 -4.14 21.60
C GLU A 151 24.63 -3.32 20.33
N GLU A 152 25.24 -2.14 20.17
CA GLU A 152 25.12 -1.32 18.97
C GLU A 152 25.74 -2.00 17.73
N TYR A 153 26.89 -2.67 17.90
CA TYR A 153 27.56 -3.44 16.85
C TYR A 153 26.75 -4.65 16.37
N ASP A 154 26.06 -5.33 17.29
CA ASP A 154 25.15 -6.43 16.93
C ASP A 154 23.94 -5.91 16.14
N LEU A 155 23.39 -4.75 16.52
CA LEU A 155 22.35 -4.08 15.75
C LEU A 155 22.85 -3.66 14.36
N TYR A 156 24.04 -3.08 14.26
CA TYR A 156 24.67 -2.72 12.98
C TYR A 156 24.76 -3.92 12.03
N LYS A 157 25.28 -5.06 12.50
CA LYS A 157 25.36 -6.28 11.68
C LYS A 157 23.99 -6.74 11.19
N LYS A 158 22.97 -6.66 12.05
CA LYS A 158 21.60 -7.02 11.68
C LYS A 158 21.07 -6.09 10.59
N LEU A 159 21.16 -4.78 10.80
CA LEU A 159 20.70 -3.76 9.84
C LEU A 159 21.40 -3.91 8.49
N LYS A 160 22.71 -4.14 8.49
CA LYS A 160 23.49 -4.34 7.26
C LYS A 160 23.00 -5.55 6.47
N LYS A 161 22.86 -6.69 7.15
CA LYS A 161 22.35 -7.93 6.53
C LYS A 161 20.93 -7.75 5.98
N ASP A 162 20.03 -7.18 6.79
CA ASP A 162 18.63 -7.01 6.40
C ASP A 162 18.53 -6.04 5.19
N ASN A 163 19.27 -4.94 5.22
CA ASN A 163 19.29 -3.96 4.12
C ASN A 163 19.89 -4.56 2.82
N GLU A 164 20.97 -5.33 2.91
CA GLU A 164 21.55 -6.04 1.75
C GLU A 164 20.56 -7.06 1.17
N ALA A 165 19.87 -7.82 2.02
CA ALA A 165 18.87 -8.79 1.58
C ALA A 165 17.65 -8.11 0.92
N THR A 166 17.13 -7.04 1.52
CA THR A 166 16.03 -6.24 0.95
C THR A 166 16.44 -5.65 -0.39
N ARG A 167 17.66 -5.10 -0.48
CA ARG A 167 18.16 -4.53 -1.72
C ARG A 167 18.27 -5.58 -2.83
N ALA A 168 18.81 -6.76 -2.53
CA ALA A 168 18.91 -7.85 -3.51
C ALA A 168 17.53 -8.33 -3.99
N ASP A 169 16.55 -8.44 -3.08
CA ASP A 169 15.16 -8.78 -3.43
C ASP A 169 14.52 -7.71 -4.33
N LEU A 170 14.68 -6.43 -3.99
CA LEU A 170 14.17 -5.32 -4.80
C LEU A 170 14.84 -5.24 -6.17
N GLU A 171 16.16 -5.44 -6.26
CA GLU A 171 16.88 -5.49 -7.54
C GLU A 171 16.38 -6.66 -8.41
N SER A 172 16.12 -7.83 -7.82
CA SER A 172 15.54 -8.97 -8.54
C SER A 172 14.12 -8.69 -9.03
N LYS A 173 13.28 -8.04 -8.21
CA LYS A 173 11.92 -7.67 -8.58
C LYS A 173 11.89 -6.61 -9.67
N LEU A 174 12.77 -5.62 -9.58
CA LEU A 174 12.94 -4.59 -10.59
C LEU A 174 13.34 -5.20 -11.93
N GLY A 175 14.33 -6.10 -11.95
CA GLY A 175 14.73 -6.79 -13.18
C GLY A 175 13.61 -7.64 -13.78
N PHE A 176 12.80 -8.30 -12.94
CA PHE A 176 11.60 -9.01 -13.41
C PHE A 176 10.58 -8.05 -14.03
N TYR A 177 10.28 -6.93 -13.36
CA TYR A 177 9.33 -5.93 -13.84
C TYR A 177 9.80 -5.27 -15.14
N GLU A 178 11.08 -4.88 -15.24
CA GLU A 178 11.65 -4.32 -16.47
C GLU A 178 11.55 -5.30 -17.65
N ASN A 179 11.82 -6.59 -17.41
CA ASN A 179 11.67 -7.63 -18.41
C ASN A 179 10.19 -7.82 -18.81
N LEU A 180 9.27 -7.86 -17.84
CA LEU A 180 7.84 -7.95 -18.09
C LEU A 180 7.35 -6.76 -18.94
N MET A 181 7.72 -5.53 -18.57
CA MET A 181 7.32 -4.34 -19.31
C MET A 181 7.89 -4.32 -20.73
N THR A 182 9.11 -4.82 -20.93
CA THR A 182 9.70 -4.96 -22.27
C THR A 182 8.92 -5.98 -23.11
N GLN A 183 8.65 -7.16 -22.57
CA GLN A 183 7.86 -8.20 -23.25
C GLN A 183 6.43 -7.73 -23.57
N LEU A 184 5.81 -7.00 -22.64
CA LEU A 184 4.49 -6.41 -22.85
C LEU A 184 4.51 -5.41 -24.01
N GLN A 185 5.48 -4.51 -24.08
CA GLN A 185 5.63 -3.57 -25.19
C GLN A 185 5.83 -4.28 -26.53
N ASP A 186 6.59 -5.38 -26.56
CA ASP A 186 6.82 -6.13 -27.79
C ASP A 186 5.59 -6.94 -28.21
N LEU A 187 4.83 -7.50 -27.27
CA LEU A 187 3.53 -8.12 -27.56
C LEU A 187 2.50 -7.12 -28.07
N LYS A 188 2.41 -5.92 -27.49
CA LYS A 188 1.55 -4.84 -28.03
C LYS A 188 1.84 -4.54 -29.50
N LYS A 189 3.13 -4.45 -29.86
CA LYS A 189 3.58 -4.25 -31.25
C LYS A 189 3.24 -5.46 -32.14
N ALA A 190 3.46 -6.67 -31.67
CA ALA A 190 3.26 -7.90 -32.44
C ALA A 190 1.78 -8.20 -32.69
N ILE A 191 0.93 -7.98 -31.69
CA ILE A 191 -0.53 -8.10 -31.78
C ILE A 191 -1.12 -6.91 -32.56
N GLY A 192 -0.45 -5.75 -32.52
CA GLY A 192 -0.90 -4.52 -33.16
C GLY A 192 -2.02 -3.82 -32.39
N LYS A 193 -2.05 -3.98 -31.06
CA LYS A 193 -3.04 -3.38 -30.17
C LYS A 193 -2.35 -2.81 -28.93
N ASP A 194 -2.81 -1.63 -28.50
CA ASP A 194 -2.34 -1.01 -27.26
C ASP A 194 -2.98 -1.63 -26.00
N ASP A 195 -4.12 -2.32 -26.17
CA ASP A 195 -4.81 -3.08 -25.13
C ASP A 195 -5.34 -4.40 -25.71
N PHE A 196 -5.30 -5.47 -24.92
CA PHE A 196 -5.71 -6.81 -25.34
C PHE A 196 -6.12 -7.68 -24.15
N THR A 197 -6.94 -8.68 -24.45
CA THR A 197 -7.52 -9.61 -23.47
C THR A 197 -6.76 -10.93 -23.41
N GLN A 198 -7.08 -11.78 -22.42
CA GLN A 198 -6.58 -13.15 -22.38
C GLN A 198 -7.01 -13.98 -23.61
N GLU A 199 -8.18 -13.67 -24.20
CA GLU A 199 -8.64 -14.33 -25.42
C GLU A 199 -7.80 -13.91 -26.63
N ASP A 200 -7.40 -12.63 -26.71
CA ASP A 200 -6.48 -12.15 -27.74
C ASP A 200 -5.13 -12.87 -27.65
N LEU A 201 -4.59 -13.05 -26.44
CA LEU A 201 -3.36 -13.81 -26.22
C LEU A 201 -3.49 -15.28 -26.63
N SER A 202 -4.61 -15.91 -26.29
CA SER A 202 -4.87 -17.33 -26.60
C SER A 202 -4.99 -17.59 -28.10
N ASN A 203 -5.47 -16.60 -28.87
CA ASN A 203 -5.64 -16.68 -30.32
C ASN A 203 -4.45 -16.15 -31.10
N PHE A 204 -3.44 -15.58 -30.43
CA PHE A 204 -2.28 -14.99 -31.08
C PHE A 204 -1.27 -16.07 -31.50
N GLU A 205 -1.02 -16.18 -32.80
CA GLU A 205 0.00 -17.09 -33.33
C GLU A 205 1.39 -16.45 -33.18
N ALA A 206 2.13 -16.89 -32.15
CA ALA A 206 3.47 -16.39 -31.87
C ALA A 206 4.44 -16.71 -33.05
N PRO A 207 5.19 -15.70 -33.57
CA PRO A 207 6.09 -15.89 -34.71
C PRO A 207 7.38 -16.63 -34.36
N ASP A 208 7.75 -16.70 -33.08
CA ASP A 208 8.95 -17.34 -32.58
C ASP A 208 8.78 -17.82 -31.12
N GLU A 209 9.72 -18.64 -30.65
CA GLU A 209 9.73 -19.24 -29.31
C GLU A 209 9.77 -18.17 -28.20
N GLN A 210 10.46 -17.04 -28.44
CA GLN A 210 10.55 -15.96 -27.48
C GLN A 210 9.20 -15.27 -27.26
N THR A 211 8.45 -15.09 -28.34
CA THR A 211 7.10 -14.51 -28.30
C THR A 211 6.12 -15.49 -27.66
N GLU A 212 6.24 -16.79 -27.94
CA GLU A 212 5.42 -17.83 -27.31
C GLU A 212 5.61 -17.85 -25.78
N GLN A 213 6.85 -17.75 -25.30
CA GLN A 213 7.14 -17.64 -23.87
C GLN A 213 6.55 -16.37 -23.25
N SER A 214 6.61 -15.24 -23.98
CA SER A 214 6.05 -13.96 -23.53
C SER A 214 4.51 -14.04 -23.40
N VAL A 215 3.83 -14.66 -24.37
CA VAL A 215 2.39 -14.92 -24.33
C VAL A 215 2.02 -15.79 -23.13
N ALA A 216 2.76 -16.87 -22.89
CA ALA A 216 2.50 -17.77 -21.76
C ALA A 216 2.71 -17.08 -20.40
N MET A 217 3.78 -16.28 -20.27
CA MET A 217 4.05 -15.51 -19.05
C MET A 217 2.95 -14.50 -18.78
N LEU A 218 2.59 -13.69 -19.77
CA LEU A 218 1.57 -12.65 -19.60
C LEU A 218 0.17 -13.26 -19.37
N SER A 219 -0.16 -14.38 -20.03
CA SER A 219 -1.42 -15.09 -19.79
C SER A 219 -1.55 -15.56 -18.34
N ASN A 220 -0.46 -16.07 -17.74
CA ASN A 220 -0.47 -16.47 -16.33
C ASN A 220 -0.63 -15.28 -15.38
N ILE A 221 -0.01 -14.13 -15.70
CA ILE A 221 -0.13 -12.91 -14.89
C ILE A 221 -1.54 -12.35 -14.97
N MET A 222 -2.10 -12.21 -16.18
CA MET A 222 -3.48 -11.76 -16.38
C MET A 222 -4.50 -12.72 -15.75
N MET A 223 -4.22 -14.03 -15.66
CA MET A 223 -5.08 -14.97 -14.94
C MET A 223 -5.13 -14.67 -13.42
N GLN A 224 -4.07 -14.09 -12.85
CA GLN A 224 -4.01 -13.73 -11.44
C GLN A 224 -4.55 -12.34 -11.15
N LEU A 225 -4.21 -11.37 -12.00
CA LEU A 225 -4.53 -9.96 -11.78
C LEU A 225 -5.85 -9.56 -12.43
N GLY A 226 -6.23 -10.17 -13.55
CA GLY A 226 -7.47 -9.93 -14.27
C GLY A 226 -7.22 -9.33 -15.65
N THR A 227 -7.09 -8.00 -15.67
CA THR A 227 -7.00 -7.17 -16.88
C THR A 227 -5.56 -6.75 -17.18
N LEU A 228 -5.32 -6.23 -18.39
CA LEU A 228 -4.00 -5.70 -18.76
C LEU A 228 -3.65 -4.44 -17.97
N GLU A 229 -4.66 -3.61 -17.66
CA GLU A 229 -4.51 -2.41 -16.83
C GLU A 229 -3.93 -2.76 -15.46
N GLU A 230 -4.46 -3.79 -14.79
CA GLU A 230 -3.95 -4.28 -13.50
C GLU A 230 -2.53 -4.87 -13.58
N VAL A 231 -2.03 -5.21 -14.77
CA VAL A 231 -0.63 -5.65 -14.98
C VAL A 231 0.31 -4.45 -15.14
N GLU A 232 -0.19 -3.32 -15.64
CA GLU A 232 0.60 -2.12 -15.90
C GLU A 232 0.73 -1.22 -14.68
N GLU A 233 -0.22 -1.29 -13.74
CA GLU A 233 -0.18 -0.64 -12.42
C GLU A 233 0.80 -1.32 -11.43
#